data_AF-A0A4Y2SQM1-F1
#
_entry.id   AF-A0A4Y2SQM1-F1
#
_cell.length_a   1.000
_cell.length_b   1.000
_cell.length_c   1.000
_cell.angle_alpha   90.00
_cell.angle_beta   90.00
_cell.angle_gamma   90.00
#
_symmetry.space_group_name_H-M   'P 1'
#
loop_
_entity.id
_entity.type
_entity.pdbx_description
1 polymer ?
#
loop_
_entity_poly.entity_id
_entity_poly.type
_entity_poly.pdbx_seq_one_letter_code
_entity_poly.pdbx_strand_id
1 'polypeptide(L)'
;MVWDVCSWRDMGPLIRLETTLTGDRYLSILPDHLHLFMSIVHSVGLGQLQQDNATPHASRVATKWLQEDSSDFKHFHWPPKSPEMNVIQDIRDALLHAVENRS
;
A
#
# COMPACT_ATOMS: atom_id res chain seq x y z
N MET A 1 -13.39 5.87 -0.52
CA MET A 1 -12.27 5.09 0.07
C MET A 1 -10.97 5.78 -0.35
N VAL A 2 -9.89 5.66 0.43
CA VAL A 2 -8.57 6.17 0.04
C VAL A 2 -7.57 5.02 0.04
N TRP A 3 -6.60 5.08 -0.87
CA TRP A 3 -5.41 4.25 -0.84
C TRP A 3 -4.21 5.14 -0.54
N ASP A 4 -3.27 4.62 0.24
CA ASP A 4 -2.06 5.31 0.66
C ASP A 4 -0.92 4.32 0.79
N VAL A 5 0.30 4.86 0.77
CA VAL A 5 1.53 4.16 1.10
C VAL A 5 2.43 5.09 1.89
N CYS A 6 3.15 4.57 2.86
CA CYS A 6 4.11 5.35 3.64
C CYS A 6 5.38 4.55 3.90
N SER A 7 6.45 5.26 4.19
CA SER A 7 7.70 4.70 4.70
C SER A 7 8.13 5.48 5.95
N TRP A 8 9.19 5.04 6.60
CA TRP A 8 9.79 5.82 7.68
C TRP A 8 10.34 7.18 7.21
N ARG A 9 10.71 7.31 5.92
CA ARG A 9 11.33 8.53 5.37
C ARG A 9 10.31 9.56 4.92
N ASP A 10 9.24 9.09 4.28
CA ASP A 10 8.30 9.97 3.61
C ASP A 10 6.92 9.32 3.46
N MET A 11 5.92 10.18 3.25
CA MET A 11 4.55 9.79 2.93
C MET A 11 4.37 9.72 1.42
N GLY A 12 3.76 8.64 0.95
CA GLY A 12 3.38 8.48 -0.45
C GLY A 12 2.07 9.19 -0.79
N PRO A 13 1.61 9.06 -2.04
CA PRO A 13 0.39 9.72 -2.48
C PRO A 13 -0.85 9.18 -1.75
N LEU A 14 -1.75 10.08 -1.35
CA LEU A 14 -3.08 9.74 -0.88
C LEU A 14 -4.05 9.76 -2.07
N ILE A 15 -4.46 8.58 -2.52
CA ILE A 15 -5.25 8.38 -3.74
C ILE A 15 -6.71 8.19 -3.36
N ARG A 16 -7.58 9.10 -3.82
CA ARG A 16 -9.02 8.94 -3.66
C ARG A 16 -9.55 7.88 -4.62
N LEU A 17 -10.20 6.87 -4.07
CA LEU A 17 -10.91 5.84 -4.82
C LEU A 17 -12.40 6.18 -4.88
N GLU A 18 -12.91 6.36 -6.09
CA GLU A 18 -14.33 6.62 -6.35
C GLU A 18 -15.22 5.39 -6.08
N THR A 19 -14.67 4.19 -6.27
CA THR A 19 -15.36 2.92 -6.02
C THR A 19 -14.55 2.04 -5.06
N THR A 20 -15.14 0.91 -4.66
CA THR A 20 -14.43 -0.14 -3.95
C THR A 20 -13.17 -0.58 -4.69
N LEU A 21 -12.10 -0.85 -3.95
CA LEU A 21 -10.86 -1.38 -4.49
C LEU A 21 -11.07 -2.82 -4.99
N THR A 22 -10.78 -3.06 -6.27
CA THR A 22 -10.77 -4.39 -6.89
C THR A 22 -9.34 -4.78 -7.23
N GLY A 23 -9.09 -6.05 -7.58
CA GLY A 23 -7.76 -6.49 -8.02
C GLY A 23 -7.23 -5.68 -9.22
N ASP A 24 -8.08 -5.43 -10.22
CA ASP A 24 -7.69 -4.65 -11.41
C ASP A 24 -7.41 -3.19 -11.09
N ARG A 25 -8.22 -2.57 -10.21
CA ARG A 25 -7.94 -1.20 -9.75
C ARG A 25 -6.67 -1.15 -8.92
N TYR A 26 -6.42 -2.17 -8.09
CA TYR A 26 -5.18 -2.24 -7.34
C TYR A 26 -3.98 -2.37 -8.29
N LEU A 27 -4.08 -3.20 -9.33
CA LEU A 27 -3.06 -3.28 -10.37
C LEU A 27 -2.81 -1.92 -11.04
N SER A 28 -3.83 -1.09 -11.27
CA SER A 28 -3.61 0.26 -11.82
C SER A 28 -2.85 1.21 -10.89
N ILE A 29 -2.80 0.92 -9.58
CA ILE A 29 -2.08 1.73 -8.59
C ILE A 29 -0.62 1.27 -8.45
N LEU A 30 -0.37 -0.03 -8.65
CA LEU A 30 0.93 -0.66 -8.37
C LEU A 30 2.11 -0.06 -9.18
N PRO A 31 2.08 -0.02 -10.52
CA PRO A 31 3.18 0.58 -11.29
C PRO A 31 3.32 2.09 -11.08
N ASP A 32 2.20 2.81 -11.17
CA ASP A 32 2.23 4.28 -11.29
C ASP A 32 2.48 4.98 -9.94
N HIS A 33 2.07 4.36 -8.84
CA HIS A 33 2.16 4.97 -7.52
C HIS A 33 3.06 4.21 -6.57
N LEU A 34 2.87 2.88 -6.45
CA LEU A 34 3.69 2.11 -5.50
C LEU A 34 5.14 1.98 -5.98
N HIS A 35 5.36 1.50 -7.22
CA HIS A 35 6.71 1.29 -7.74
C HIS A 35 7.50 2.60 -7.77
N LEU A 36 6.88 3.66 -8.28
CA LEU A 36 7.48 4.99 -8.31
C LEU A 36 7.87 5.46 -6.91
N PHE A 37 6.98 5.34 -5.92
CA PHE A 37 7.28 5.69 -4.53
C PHE A 37 8.45 4.87 -3.98
N MET A 38 8.45 3.54 -4.20
CA MET A 38 9.53 2.67 -3.75
C MET A 38 10.88 3.05 -4.37
N SER A 39 10.91 3.42 -5.66
CA SER A 39 12.13 3.85 -6.36
C SER A 39 12.70 5.17 -5.85
N ILE A 40 11.85 6.06 -5.32
CA ILE A 40 12.26 7.35 -4.76
C ILE A 40 12.81 7.17 -3.34
N VAL A 41 12.12 6.36 -2.54
CA VAL A 41 12.39 6.24 -1.10
C VAL A 41 13.51 5.25 -0.79
N HIS A 42 13.63 4.19 -1.59
CA HIS A 42 14.54 3.08 -1.35
C HIS A 42 15.54 2.90 -2.50
N SER A 43 16.76 2.48 -2.16
CA SER A 43 17.67 1.93 -3.16
C SER A 43 17.13 0.58 -3.67
N VAL A 44 17.41 0.29 -4.94
CA VAL A 44 17.01 -0.96 -5.61
C VAL A 44 17.36 -2.18 -4.76
N GLY A 45 16.37 -3.05 -4.53
CA GLY A 45 16.49 -4.32 -3.81
C GLY A 45 16.43 -4.21 -2.28
N LEU A 46 16.39 -3.00 -1.72
CA LEU A 46 16.35 -2.79 -0.26
C LEU A 46 14.95 -2.51 0.29
N GLY A 47 13.99 -2.18 -0.58
CA GLY A 47 12.61 -1.96 -0.19
C GLY A 47 11.90 -3.26 0.17
N GLN A 48 10.99 -3.21 1.15
CA GLN A 48 10.06 -4.28 1.44
C GLN A 48 8.63 -3.73 1.49
N LEU A 49 7.75 -4.28 0.66
CA LEU A 49 6.33 -3.95 0.64
C LEU A 49 5.61 -4.71 1.74
N GLN A 50 4.95 -3.99 2.62
CA GLN A 50 4.04 -4.51 3.62
C GLN A 50 2.60 -4.12 3.26
N GLN A 51 1.72 -5.11 3.16
CA GLN A 51 0.28 -4.93 2.93
C GLN A 51 -0.46 -6.11 3.57
N ASP A 52 -1.75 -5.92 3.88
CA ASP A 52 -2.58 -7.01 4.37
C ASP A 52 -2.98 -8.00 3.24
N ASN A 53 -3.59 -9.13 3.64
CA ASN A 53 -4.08 -10.15 2.70
C ASN A 53 -5.53 -9.91 2.23
N ALA A 54 -5.99 -8.65 2.16
CA ALA A 54 -7.33 -8.36 1.63
C ALA A 54 -7.50 -8.87 0.19
N THR A 55 -8.74 -9.20 -0.19
CA THR A 55 -9.04 -9.82 -1.50
C THR A 55 -8.42 -9.08 -2.72
N PRO A 56 -8.41 -7.73 -2.79
CA PRO A 56 -7.75 -7.04 -3.89
C PRO A 56 -6.23 -7.25 -3.93
N HIS A 57 -5.57 -7.24 -2.76
CA HIS A 57 -4.13 -7.42 -2.60
C HIS A 57 -3.70 -8.87 -2.88
N ALA A 58 -4.53 -9.84 -2.49
CA ALA A 58 -4.34 -11.26 -2.75
C ALA A 58 -4.86 -11.70 -4.13
N SER A 59 -5.34 -10.78 -4.97
CA SER A 59 -5.84 -11.13 -6.30
C SER A 59 -4.74 -11.69 -7.20
N ARG A 60 -5.11 -12.54 -8.16
CA ARG A 60 -4.14 -13.16 -9.10
C ARG A 60 -3.36 -12.10 -9.89
N VAL A 61 -4.02 -11.01 -10.28
CA VAL A 61 -3.39 -9.95 -11.07
C VAL A 61 -2.39 -9.14 -10.24
N ALA A 62 -2.73 -8.83 -8.99
CA ALA A 62 -1.84 -8.10 -8.07
C ALA A 62 -0.63 -8.96 -7.65
N THR A 63 -0.89 -10.21 -7.28
CA THR A 63 0.19 -11.14 -6.86
C THR A 63 1.14 -11.47 -8.00
N LYS A 64 0.64 -11.58 -9.23
CA LYS A 64 1.47 -11.75 -10.42
C LYS A 64 2.41 -10.56 -10.62
N TRP A 65 1.88 -9.34 -10.61
CA TRP A 65 2.69 -8.13 -10.76
C TRP A 65 3.77 -8.02 -9.66
N LEU A 66 3.41 -8.31 -8.41
CA LEU A 66 4.34 -8.31 -7.27
C LEU A 66 5.42 -9.40 -7.32
N GLN A 67 5.24 -10.43 -8.16
CA GLN A 67 6.21 -11.51 -8.33
C GLN A 67 7.10 -11.28 -9.54
N GLU A 68 6.52 -10.81 -10.64
CA GLU A 68 7.17 -10.73 -11.95
C GLU A 68 7.75 -9.34 -12.23
N ASP A 69 7.02 -8.28 -11.86
CA ASP A 69 7.31 -6.91 -12.31
C ASP A 69 7.94 -6.02 -11.23
N SER A 70 7.90 -6.44 -9.96
CA SER A 70 8.46 -5.67 -8.83
C SER A 70 9.81 -6.19 -8.34
N SER A 71 10.79 -6.38 -9.24
CA SER A 71 12.13 -6.91 -8.87
C SER A 71 12.90 -6.02 -7.88
N ASP A 72 12.54 -4.75 -7.79
CA ASP A 72 13.27 -3.73 -7.02
C ASP A 72 12.96 -3.78 -5.52
N PHE A 73 11.97 -4.56 -5.09
CA PHE A 73 11.62 -4.71 -3.68
C PHE A 73 11.03 -6.08 -3.38
N LYS A 74 11.09 -6.47 -2.11
CA LYS A 74 10.55 -7.76 -1.65
C LYS A 74 9.14 -7.60 -1.13
N HIS A 75 8.30 -8.61 -1.31
CA HIS A 75 7.00 -8.66 -0.64
C HIS A 75 7.16 -9.25 0.77
N PHE A 76 6.65 -8.56 1.79
CA PHE A 76 6.56 -9.09 3.15
C PHE A 76 5.40 -10.08 3.25
N HIS A 77 5.65 -11.24 3.83
CA HIS A 77 4.59 -12.21 4.10
C HIS A 77 3.80 -11.77 5.32
N TRP A 78 2.60 -11.23 5.10
CA TRP A 78 1.70 -10.78 6.16
C TRP A 78 1.07 -11.96 6.92
N PRO A 79 1.29 -12.07 8.25
CA PRO A 79 0.61 -13.07 9.05
C PRO A 79 -0.92 -12.86 9.06
N PRO A 80 -1.72 -13.93 8.99
CA PRO A 80 -3.17 -13.80 9.13
C PRO A 80 -3.54 -13.23 10.50
N LYS A 81 -4.56 -12.36 10.53
CA LYS A 81 -5.14 -11.76 11.76
C LYS A 81 -4.16 -10.93 12.60
N SER A 82 -3.22 -10.24 11.95
CA SER A 82 -2.30 -9.30 12.60
C SER A 82 -2.55 -7.83 12.23
N PRO A 83 -3.73 -7.24 12.53
CA PRO A 83 -4.00 -5.84 12.26
C PRO A 83 -3.01 -4.89 12.98
N GLU A 84 -2.49 -5.30 14.14
CA GLU A 84 -1.54 -4.54 14.96
C GLU A 84 -0.20 -4.25 14.27
N MET A 85 0.14 -5.00 13.22
CA MET A 85 1.37 -4.76 12.48
C MET A 85 1.22 -3.63 11.46
N ASN A 86 0.00 -3.12 11.22
CA ASN A 86 -0.29 -2.23 10.10
C ASN A 86 -0.17 -0.76 10.49
N VAL A 87 1.03 -0.20 10.35
CA VAL A 87 1.32 1.22 10.64
C VAL A 87 0.41 2.18 9.88
N ILE A 88 -0.06 1.81 8.68
CA ILE A 88 -1.03 2.63 7.92
C ILE A 88 -2.35 2.80 8.68
N GLN A 89 -2.75 1.82 9.50
CA GLN A 89 -3.97 1.93 10.29
C GLN A 89 -3.85 3.04 11.34
N ASP A 90 -2.72 3.13 12.05
CA ASP A 90 -2.48 4.20 13.02
C ASP A 90 -2.51 5.58 12.36
N ILE A 91 -1.93 5.70 11.17
CA ILE A 91 -1.94 6.94 10.38
C ILE A 91 -3.38 7.31 9.96
N ARG A 92 -4.16 6.33 9.52
CA ARG A 92 -5.56 6.54 9.14
C ARG A 92 -6.41 6.98 10.32
N ASP A 93 -6.22 6.37 11.48
CA ASP A 93 -6.95 6.72 12.69
C ASP A 93 -6.62 8.16 13.14
N ALA A 94 -5.33 8.53 13.10
CA ALA A 94 -4.92 9.91 13.36
C ALA A 94 -5.49 10.91 12.35
N LEU A 95 -5.54 10.54 11.06
CA LEU A 95 -6.12 11.37 10.00
C LEU A 95 -7.63 11.56 10.20
N LEU A 96 -8.36 10.47 10.51
CA LEU A 96 -9.80 10.52 10.81
C LEU A 96 -10.07 11.44 11.99
N HIS A 97 -9.36 11.26 13.10
CA HIS A 97 -9.50 12.11 14.28
C HIS A 97 -9.22 13.59 13.96
N ALA A 98 -8.20 13.87 13.14
CA ALA A 98 -7.89 15.25 12.72
C ALA A 98 -8.99 15.87 11.84
N VAL A 99 -9.67 15.07 11.01
CA VAL A 99 -10.79 15.53 10.17
C VAL A 99 -12.04 15.77 11.02
N GLU A 100 -12.35 14.89 11.96
CA GLU A 100 -13.52 15.01 12.85
C GLU A 100 -13.44 16.25 13.73
N ASN A 101 -12.26 16.54 14.30
CA ASN A 101 -12.06 17.72 15.17
C ASN A 101 -11.95 19.06 14.41
N ARG A 102 -11.98 19.04 13.07
CA ARG A 102 -12.04 20.26 12.24
C ARG A 102 -13.47 20.67 11.89
N SER A 103 -14.46 19.88 12.29
CA SER A 103 -15.90 20.14 12.10
C SER A 103 -16.49 20.86 13.31
#